data_AF-A0A7K2M2J6-F1
#
_entry.id   AF-A0A7K2M2J6-F1
#
_cell.length_a   1.000
_cell.length_b   1.000
_cell.length_c   1.000
_cell.angle_alpha   90.00
_cell.angle_beta   90.00
_cell.angle_gamma   90.00
#
_symmetry.space_group_name_H-M   'P 1'
#
loop_
_entity.id
_entity.type
_entity.pdbx_description
1 polymer ?
#
loop_
_entity_poly.entity_id
_entity_poly.type
_entity_poly.pdbx_seq_one_letter_code
_entity_poly.pdbx_strand_id
1 'polypeptide(L)'
;MADTAGRARRQELLEAMRAQPGDWTTGMVRRLYQANGWGPNRSVARSDLRLLTEAGLVLEFGPDNGRVYRLNHARDPSSGHGWQVPVPTPYRIRHRPHRRR
;
A
#
# COMPACT_ATOMS: atom_id res chain seq x y z
N MET A 1 9.32 22.93 -9.09
CA MET A 1 8.01 23.13 -8.43
C MET A 1 7.65 21.84 -7.72
N ALA A 2 7.40 21.88 -6.42
CA ALA A 2 7.07 20.67 -5.65
C ALA A 2 5.77 20.04 -6.19
N ASP A 3 5.76 18.73 -6.37
CA ASP A 3 4.60 17.96 -6.82
C ASP A 3 3.51 17.94 -5.73
N THR A 4 2.77 19.05 -5.61
CA THR A 4 1.72 19.25 -4.61
C THR A 4 0.58 18.25 -4.80
N ALA A 5 0.23 17.93 -6.05
CA ALA A 5 -0.77 16.91 -6.38
C ALA A 5 -0.32 15.50 -5.96
N GLY A 6 0.94 15.14 -6.21
CA GLY A 6 1.50 13.87 -5.72
C GLY A 6 1.60 13.80 -4.20
N ARG A 7 1.89 14.92 -3.52
CA ARG A 7 1.85 14.97 -2.05
C ARG A 7 0.44 14.73 -1.51
N ALA A 8 -0.57 15.42 -2.03
CA ALA A 8 -1.96 15.23 -1.63
C ALA A 8 -2.41 13.78 -1.84
N ARG A 9 -2.10 13.20 -3.01
CA ARG A 9 -2.42 11.81 -3.32
C ARG A 9 -1.75 10.80 -2.38
N ARG A 10 -0.48 11.02 -2.00
CA ARG A 10 0.22 10.16 -1.03
C ARG A 10 -0.34 10.29 0.38
N GLN A 11 -0.77 11.48 0.78
CA GLN A 11 -1.44 11.69 2.06
C GLN A 11 -2.78 10.92 2.12
N GLU A 12 -3.59 11.04 1.07
CA GLU A 12 -4.85 10.30 0.92
C GLU A 12 -4.63 8.77 0.98
N LEU A 13 -3.55 8.29 0.35
CA LEU A 13 -3.17 6.88 0.43
C LEU A 13 -2.87 6.45 1.88
N LEU A 14 -2.12 7.25 2.64
CA LEU A 14 -1.81 6.94 4.04
C LEU A 14 -3.08 6.96 4.89
N GLU A 15 -3.98 7.91 4.68
CA GLU A 15 -5.27 7.97 5.37
C GLU A 15 -6.15 6.76 5.05
N ALA A 16 -6.19 6.32 3.79
CA ALA A 16 -6.89 5.10 3.41
C ALA A 16 -6.27 3.85 4.08
N MET A 17 -4.93 3.76 4.14
CA MET A 17 -4.24 2.66 4.83
C MET A 17 -4.47 2.68 6.35
N ARG A 18 -4.65 3.86 6.96
CA ARG A 18 -5.04 3.99 8.37
C ARG A 18 -6.49 3.56 8.60
N ALA A 19 -7.40 3.98 7.72
CA ALA A 19 -8.83 3.65 7.80
C ALA A 19 -9.10 2.15 7.56
N GLN A 20 -8.31 1.51 6.68
CA GLN A 20 -8.36 0.09 6.42
C GLN A 20 -6.96 -0.54 6.63
N PRO A 21 -6.62 -0.87 7.89
CA PRO A 21 -5.38 -1.56 8.21
C PRO A 21 -5.32 -2.92 7.53
N GLY A 22 -4.14 -3.30 7.04
CA GLY A 22 -3.92 -4.60 6.42
C GLY A 22 -2.97 -4.56 5.23
N ASP A 23 -3.05 -5.61 4.40
CA ASP A 23 -2.23 -5.77 3.20
C ASP A 23 -2.79 -4.95 2.03
N TRP A 24 -2.00 -4.00 1.57
CA TRP A 24 -2.29 -3.20 0.39
C TRP A 24 -1.47 -3.69 -0.80
N THR A 25 -2.13 -4.00 -1.90
CA THR A 25 -1.46 -4.28 -3.18
C THR A 25 -1.40 -3.02 -4.03
N THR A 26 -0.45 -2.94 -4.96
CA THR A 26 -0.44 -1.87 -5.98
C THR A 26 -1.78 -1.78 -6.73
N GLY A 27 -2.47 -2.91 -6.90
CA GLY A 27 -3.80 -2.97 -7.53
C GLY A 27 -4.89 -2.27 -6.71
N MET A 28 -4.87 -2.43 -5.37
CA MET A 28 -5.78 -1.73 -4.46
C MET A 28 -5.52 -0.23 -4.46
N VAL A 29 -4.25 0.18 -4.40
CA VAL A 29 -3.87 1.61 -4.49
C VAL A 29 -4.35 2.23 -5.79
N ARG A 30 -4.19 1.52 -6.93
CA ARG A 30 -4.71 2.01 -8.21
C ARG A 30 -6.23 2.20 -8.19
N ARG A 31 -6.98 1.26 -7.59
CA ARG A 31 -8.44 1.36 -7.47
C ARG A 31 -8.86 2.54 -6.58
N LEU A 32 -8.17 2.76 -5.46
CA LEU A 32 -8.37 3.92 -4.61
C LEU A 32 -8.18 5.22 -5.40
N TYR A 33 -7.08 5.33 -6.13
CA TYR A 33 -6.80 6.53 -6.92
C TYR A 33 -7.80 6.73 -8.07
N GLN A 34 -8.34 5.65 -8.65
CA GLN A 34 -9.41 5.72 -9.65
C GLN A 34 -10.72 6.22 -9.03
N ALA A 35 -11.10 5.71 -7.86
CA ALA A 35 -12.30 6.14 -7.14
C ALA A 35 -12.25 7.63 -6.78
N ASN A 36 -11.06 8.13 -6.45
CA ASN A 36 -10.86 9.53 -6.09
C ASN A 36 -10.53 10.45 -7.30
N GLY A 37 -10.61 9.95 -8.54
CA GLY A 37 -10.50 10.77 -9.75
C GLY A 37 -9.08 11.17 -10.18
N TRP A 38 -8.02 10.60 -9.59
CA TRP A 38 -6.62 11.03 -9.83
C TRP A 38 -5.97 10.49 -11.12
N GLY A 39 -6.74 9.86 -12.02
CA GLY A 39 -6.29 9.40 -13.34
C GLY A 39 -5.00 8.55 -13.36
N PRO A 40 -4.93 7.41 -12.66
CA PRO A 40 -3.64 6.86 -12.23
C PRO A 40 -3.24 5.63 -13.05
N ASN A 41 -2.05 5.70 -13.65
CA ASN A 41 -1.39 4.52 -14.22
C ASN A 41 -0.78 3.67 -13.08
N ARG A 42 -0.66 2.35 -13.29
CA ARG A 42 -0.08 1.41 -12.32
C ARG A 42 1.34 1.81 -11.90
N SER A 43 2.09 2.44 -12.80
CA SER A 43 3.42 2.99 -12.54
C SER A 43 3.40 4.09 -11.48
N VAL A 44 2.40 4.97 -11.49
CA VAL A 44 2.27 6.06 -10.50
C VAL A 44 2.01 5.49 -9.12
N ALA A 45 1.08 4.55 -9.00
CA ALA A 45 0.80 3.86 -7.74
C ALA A 45 2.05 3.13 -7.20
N ARG A 46 2.85 2.50 -8.08
CA ARG A 46 4.09 1.83 -7.68
C ARG A 46 5.16 2.82 -7.24
N SER A 47 5.33 3.93 -7.94
CA SER A 47 6.27 4.98 -7.57
C SER A 47 5.91 5.63 -6.23
N ASP A 48 4.62 5.93 -6.00
CA ASP A 48 4.17 6.49 -4.73
C ASP A 48 4.41 5.52 -3.56
N LEU A 49 4.09 4.23 -3.73
CA LEU A 49 4.38 3.21 -2.73
C LEU A 49 5.87 3.12 -2.44
N ARG A 50 6.73 3.15 -3.48
CA ARG A 50 8.17 3.15 -3.31
C ARG A 50 8.67 4.36 -2.53
N LEU A 51 8.17 5.56 -2.82
CA LEU A 51 8.52 6.77 -2.08
C LEU A 51 8.08 6.68 -0.60
N LEU A 52 6.92 6.10 -0.33
CA LEU A 52 6.46 5.88 1.05
C LEU A 52 7.28 4.82 1.79
N THR A 53 7.74 3.79 1.10
CA THR A 53 8.66 2.78 1.65
C THR A 53 10.03 3.38 1.92
N GLU A 54 10.59 4.17 0.98
CA GLU A 54 11.86 4.88 1.16
C GLU A 54 11.80 5.89 2.32
N ALA A 55 10.64 6.52 2.53
CA ALA A 55 10.38 7.38 3.70
C ALA A 55 10.16 6.59 5.02
N GLY A 56 10.03 5.26 4.94
CA GLY A 56 9.78 4.38 6.08
C GLY A 56 8.35 4.46 6.64
N LEU A 57 7.41 5.07 5.92
CA LEU A 57 6.00 5.18 6.34
C LEU A 57 5.20 3.91 6.03
N VAL A 58 5.67 3.13 5.07
CA VAL A 58 5.07 1.88 4.63
C VAL A 58 6.15 0.80 4.59
N LEU A 59 5.80 -0.42 4.97
CA LEU A 59 6.65 -1.59 4.90
C LEU A 59 6.26 -2.44 3.70
N GLU A 60 7.25 -2.84 2.91
CA GLU A 60 7.06 -3.75 1.77
C GLU A 60 7.32 -5.20 2.21
N PHE A 61 6.45 -6.11 1.79
CA PHE A 61 6.57 -7.55 2.04
C PHE A 61 6.34 -8.37 0.77
N GLY A 62 6.93 -9.56 0.73
CA GLY A 62 6.70 -10.56 -0.32
C GLY A 62 7.59 -10.42 -1.56
N PRO A 63 7.52 -11.39 -2.48
CA PRO A 63 8.32 -11.41 -3.71
C PRO A 63 7.79 -10.42 -4.75
N ASP A 64 8.58 -10.09 -5.78
CA ASP A 64 8.27 -9.08 -6.80
C ASP A 64 6.89 -9.13 -7.44
N ASN A 65 6.37 -10.35 -7.67
CA ASN A 65 5.06 -10.59 -8.29
C ASN A 65 3.91 -10.71 -7.28
N GLY A 66 4.20 -10.60 -5.99
CA GLY A 66 3.25 -10.66 -4.88
C GLY A 66 3.51 -9.60 -3.81
N ARG A 67 4.16 -8.49 -4.17
CA ARG A 67 4.49 -7.41 -3.22
C ARG A 67 3.22 -6.85 -2.61
N VAL A 68 3.19 -6.84 -1.28
CA VAL A 68 2.17 -6.21 -0.45
C VAL A 68 2.80 -5.16 0.43
N TYR A 69 2.01 -4.17 0.80
CA TYR A 69 2.44 -2.98 1.52
C TYR A 69 1.59 -2.84 2.77
N ARG A 70 2.21 -2.55 3.91
CA ARG A 70 1.49 -2.28 5.17
C ARG A 70 1.93 -0.96 5.74
N LEU A 71 1.03 -0.26 6.43
CA LEU A 71 1.37 0.94 7.16
C LEU A 71 2.43 0.62 8.23
N ASN A 72 3.47 1.43 8.33
CA ASN A 72 4.44 1.34 9.41
C ASN A 72 3.92 2.08 10.65
N HIS A 73 3.19 1.36 11.50
CA HIS A 73 2.63 1.94 12.73
C HIS A 73 3.68 2.54 13.68
N ALA A 74 4.93 2.07 13.65
CA ALA A 74 6.01 2.63 14.47
C ALA A 74 6.43 4.05 14.04
N ARG A 75 6.14 4.44 12.79
CA ARG A 75 6.40 5.77 12.24
C ARG A 75 5.13 6.57 11.97
N ASP A 76 3.97 6.03 12.31
CA ASP A 76 2.71 6.71 12.13
C ASP A 76 2.39 7.58 13.35
N PRO A 77 2.36 8.92 13.24
CA PRO A 77 2.12 9.82 14.37
C PRO A 77 0.71 9.70 14.96
N SER A 78 -0.25 9.18 14.19
CA SER A 78 -1.61 8.87 14.64
C SER A 78 -1.72 7.56 15.42
N SER A 79 -0.70 6.69 15.34
CA SER A 79 -0.61 5.47 16.15
C SER A 79 -0.09 5.83 17.55
N GLY A 80 -0.86 6.61 18.30
CA GLY A 80 -0.63 6.83 19.72
C GLY A 80 -0.49 5.48 20.43
N HIS A 81 0.60 5.32 21.18
CA HIS A 81 0.98 4.16 22.00
C HIS A 81 -0.09 3.05 22.16
N GLY A 82 0.16 1.89 21.58
CA GLY A 82 -0.62 0.69 21.82
C GLY A 82 -0.42 -0.36 20.73
N TRP A 83 0.70 -1.07 20.80
CA TRP A 83 1.03 -2.30 20.06
C TRP A 83 -0.17 -3.01 19.41
N GLN A 84 -0.46 -2.69 18.15
CA GLN A 84 -1.28 -3.57 17.31
C GLN A 84 -0.37 -4.64 16.72
N VAL A 85 -0.40 -5.80 17.35
CA VAL A 85 0.11 -7.04 16.79
C VAL A 85 -0.53 -7.22 15.40
N PRO A 86 0.25 -7.42 14.32
CA PRO A 86 -0.33 -7.69 13.03
C PRO A 86 -1.13 -8.98 13.15
N VAL A 87 -2.45 -8.90 12.94
CA VAL A 87 -3.26 -10.09 12.67
C VAL A 87 -2.56 -10.80 11.51
N PRO A 88 -2.06 -12.04 11.69
CA PRO A 88 -1.48 -12.77 10.58
C PRO A 88 -2.63 -13.05 9.61
N THR A 89 -2.78 -12.21 8.59
CA THR A 89 -3.66 -12.48 7.45
C THR A 89 -3.20 -13.82 6.88
N PRO A 90 -4.03 -14.89 6.91
CA PRO A 90 -3.65 -16.14 6.28
C PRO A 90 -3.78 -15.96 4.75
N TYR A 91 -2.81 -15.29 4.12
CA TYR A 91 -2.66 -15.35 2.67
C TYR A 91 -2.07 -16.72 2.30
N ARG A 92 -2.89 -17.76 2.40
CA ARG A 92 -2.64 -19.01 1.69
C ARG A 92 -2.98 -18.76 0.22
N ILE A 93 -2.06 -18.11 -0.50
CA ILE A 93 -2.11 -18.04 -1.97
C ILE A 93 -2.02 -19.49 -2.45
N ARG A 94 -3.17 -20.09 -2.76
CA ARG A 94 -3.21 -21.35 -3.50
C ARG A 94 -2.69 -21.04 -4.89
N HIS A 95 -1.42 -21.35 -5.12
CA HIS A 95 -0.86 -21.48 -6.46
C HIS A 95 -1.76 -22.45 -7.24
N ARG A 96 -2.54 -21.93 -8.18
CA ARG A 96 -3.26 -22.74 -9.16
C ARG A 96 -2.24 -23.07 -10.25
N PRO A 97 -1.82 -24.33 -10.43
CA PRO A 97 -0.92 -24.66 -11.53
C PRO A 97 -1.66 -24.42 -12.85
N HIS A 98 -0.99 -23.73 -13.76
CA HIS A 98 -1.46 -23.54 -15.13
C HIS A 98 -1.44 -24.91 -15.83
N ARG A 99 -2.61 -25.52 -16.02
CA ARG A 99 -2.78 -26.72 -16.85
C ARG A 99 -2.62 -26.28 -18.32
N ARG A 100 -1.52 -26.64 -18.97
CA ARG A 100 -1.45 -26.69 -20.44
C ARG A 100 -1.98 -28.06 -20.87
N ARG A 101 -2.99 -28.04 -21.74
CA ARG A 101 -3.41 -29.17 -22.55
C ARG A 101 -2.56 -29.21 -23.81
#